data_AF-A0A9W3FCK8-F1
#
_entry.id   AF-A0A9W3FCK8-F1
#
_cell.length_a   1.000
_cell.length_b   1.000
_cell.length_c   1.000
_cell.angle_alpha   90.00
_cell.angle_beta   90.00
_cell.angle_gamma   90.00
#
_symmetry.space_group_name_H-M   'P 1'
#
loop_
_entity.id
_entity.type
_entity.pdbx_description
1 polymer ?
#
loop_
_entity_poly.entity_id
_entity_poly.type
_entity_poly.pdbx_seq_one_letter_code
_entity_poly.pdbx_strand_id
1 'polypeptide(L)'
;MDEEEEQDAEEEEAGVSAPVGAIPVTDCLFCPHHSSSLMKNVAHMTKVHSFFIPDIEYLSDLKGLIKYLGEKVGVGKICLWCNEKGKSFYSTEAVQAHMNDRSHCKLFTDGDALLEFADFYDFR
;
A
#
# COMPACT_ATOMS: atom_id res chain seq x y z
N MET A 1 -34.90 -11.43 -19.97
CA MET A 1 -34.12 -10.28 -19.47
C MET A 1 -33.83 -10.71 -18.06
N ASP A 2 -32.85 -11.61 -17.94
CA ASP A 2 -32.71 -12.53 -16.81
C ASP A 2 -31.32 -12.33 -16.22
N GLU A 3 -31.35 -11.68 -15.06
CA GLU A 3 -30.59 -11.98 -13.84
C GLU A 3 -29.21 -12.64 -13.98
N GLU A 4 -28.18 -11.84 -13.69
CA GLU A 4 -26.95 -12.32 -13.05
C GLU A 4 -26.66 -11.38 -11.86
N GLU A 5 -27.18 -11.75 -10.68
CA GLU A 5 -26.75 -11.16 -9.41
C GLU A 5 -25.37 -11.74 -9.06
N GLU A 6 -24.32 -10.93 -9.22
CA GLU A 6 -22.97 -11.25 -8.75
C GLU A 6 -22.94 -11.13 -7.21
N GLN A 7 -23.04 -12.27 -6.52
CA GLN A 7 -22.73 -12.37 -5.09
C GLN A 7 -21.21 -12.26 -4.89
N ASP A 8 -20.73 -11.07 -4.53
CA ASP A 8 -19.37 -10.88 -4.03
C ASP A 8 -19.33 -11.39 -2.58
N ALA A 9 -18.71 -12.54 -2.39
CA ALA A 9 -18.49 -13.14 -1.07
C ALA A 9 -17.47 -12.28 -0.30
N GLU A 10 -17.95 -11.51 0.66
CA GLU A 10 -17.13 -10.83 1.66
C GLU A 10 -16.49 -11.89 2.57
N GLU A 11 -15.27 -12.31 2.25
CA GLU A 11 -14.42 -13.06 3.18
C GLU A 11 -13.96 -12.11 4.31
N GLU A 12 -14.79 -12.04 5.35
CA GLU A 12 -14.46 -11.52 6.68
C GLU A 12 -13.34 -12.39 7.31
N GLU A 13 -12.10 -12.04 7.02
CA GLU A 13 -10.93 -12.58 7.73
C GLU A 13 -10.80 -11.92 9.12
N ALA A 14 -11.42 -12.56 10.11
CA ALA A 14 -11.28 -12.23 11.53
C ALA A 14 -9.84 -12.47 12.02
N GLY A 15 -9.27 -11.49 12.76
CA GLY A 15 -8.42 -11.85 13.91
C GLY A 15 -7.02 -11.24 14.05
N VAL A 16 -6.66 -10.14 13.39
CA VAL A 16 -5.66 -9.19 13.92
C VAL A 16 -6.15 -7.80 13.55
N SER A 17 -6.79 -7.10 14.49
CA SER A 17 -7.20 -5.71 14.25
C SER A 17 -5.96 -4.92 13.83
N ALA A 18 -5.92 -4.46 12.57
CA ALA A 18 -4.85 -3.60 12.09
C ALA A 18 -4.65 -2.44 13.08
N PRO A 19 -3.40 -1.99 13.31
CA PRO A 19 -3.14 -0.95 14.28
C PRO A 19 -3.99 0.30 13.97
N VAL A 20 -4.50 0.94 15.02
CA VAL A 20 -5.42 2.08 14.89
C VAL A 20 -4.76 3.17 14.03
N GLY A 21 -5.33 3.43 12.84
CA GLY A 21 -4.82 4.40 11.87
C GLY A 21 -4.06 3.80 10.68
N ALA A 22 -3.89 2.48 10.60
CA ALA A 22 -3.38 1.82 9.40
C ALA A 22 -4.38 1.96 8.23
N ILE A 23 -3.84 2.16 7.03
CA ILE A 23 -4.66 2.20 5.81
C ILE A 23 -5.01 0.76 5.41
N PRO A 24 -6.29 0.41 5.23
CA PRO A 24 -6.70 -0.91 4.75
C PRO A 24 -6.10 -1.24 3.38
N VAL A 25 -5.93 -2.53 3.09
CA VAL A 25 -5.40 -2.99 1.79
C VAL A 25 -6.31 -2.67 0.60
N THR A 26 -7.57 -2.31 0.85
CA THR A 26 -8.58 -1.86 -0.11
C THR A 26 -8.51 -0.36 -0.38
N ASP A 27 -7.83 0.41 0.48
CA ASP A 27 -7.76 1.87 0.39
C ASP A 27 -6.42 2.29 -0.23
N CYS A 28 -6.46 3.32 -1.07
CA CYS A 28 -5.27 3.81 -1.74
C CYS A 28 -4.30 4.43 -0.72
N LEU A 29 -3.02 4.07 -0.83
CA LEU A 29 -1.98 4.61 0.04
C LEU A 29 -1.73 6.11 -0.17
N PHE A 30 -2.07 6.64 -1.35
CA PHE A 30 -1.69 7.98 -1.79
C PHE A 30 -2.86 8.96 -1.89
N CYS A 31 -4.11 8.50 -1.79
CA CYS A 31 -5.30 9.35 -1.95
C CYS A 31 -6.51 8.72 -1.23
N PRO A 32 -7.65 9.43 -1.12
CA PRO A 32 -8.83 8.93 -0.40
C PRO A 32 -9.68 7.90 -1.19
N HIS A 33 -9.12 7.28 -2.24
CA HIS A 33 -9.84 6.32 -3.08
C HIS A 33 -9.96 4.96 -2.40
N HIS A 34 -11.17 4.42 -2.34
CA HIS A 34 -11.46 3.07 -1.88
C HIS A 34 -11.73 2.13 -3.07
N SER A 35 -11.23 0.90 -3.00
CA SER A 35 -11.41 -0.14 -4.02
C SER A 35 -12.05 -1.39 -3.43
N SER A 36 -12.87 -2.09 -4.20
CA SER A 36 -13.55 -3.31 -3.72
C SER A 36 -12.61 -4.50 -3.49
N SER A 37 -11.37 -4.48 -3.98
CA SER A 37 -10.40 -5.54 -3.70
C SER A 37 -8.96 -5.02 -3.73
N LEU A 38 -8.05 -5.79 -3.11
CA LEU A 38 -6.61 -5.50 -3.14
C LEU A 38 -6.08 -5.34 -4.58
N MET A 39 -6.46 -6.23 -5.49
CA MET A 39 -6.01 -6.17 -6.89
C MET A 39 -6.49 -4.88 -7.58
N LYS A 40 -7.74 -4.49 -7.37
CA LYS A 40 -8.29 -3.24 -7.90
C LYS A 40 -7.59 -2.02 -7.29
N ASN A 41 -7.26 -2.06 -6.00
CA ASN A 41 -6.50 -1.00 -5.34
C ASN A 41 -5.10 -0.85 -5.93
N VAL A 42 -4.37 -1.96 -6.10
CA VAL A 42 -3.03 -1.94 -6.71
C VAL A 42 -3.10 -1.41 -8.15
N ALA A 43 -4.09 -1.84 -8.93
CA ALA A 43 -4.29 -1.32 -10.29
C ALA A 43 -4.58 0.20 -10.30
N HIS A 44 -5.37 0.70 -9.35
CA HIS A 44 -5.59 2.13 -9.16
C HIS A 44 -4.27 2.86 -8.82
N MET A 45 -3.49 2.35 -7.86
CA MET A 45 -2.21 2.93 -7.46
C MET A 45 -1.21 3.00 -8.62
N THR A 46 -1.14 1.96 -9.46
CA THR A 46 -0.28 1.96 -10.65
C THR A 46 -0.78 2.94 -11.71
N LYS A 47 -2.08 2.99 -11.99
CA LYS A 47 -2.63 3.84 -13.06
C LYS A 47 -2.66 5.33 -12.70
N VAL A 48 -3.06 5.66 -11.47
CA VAL A 48 -3.29 7.05 -11.04
C VAL A 48 -2.03 7.65 -10.42
N HIS A 49 -1.31 6.87 -9.61
CA HIS A 49 -0.16 7.37 -8.85
C HIS A 49 1.19 6.91 -9.42
N SER A 50 1.20 6.16 -10.53
CA SER A 50 2.42 5.57 -11.11
C SER A 50 3.22 4.77 -10.09
N PHE A 51 2.52 4.12 -9.15
CA PHE A 51 3.13 3.25 -8.16
C PHE A 51 3.43 1.88 -8.79
N PHE A 52 4.71 1.55 -8.83
CA PHE A 52 5.21 0.27 -9.30
C PHE A 52 5.83 -0.49 -8.14
N ILE A 53 5.47 -1.77 -8.03
CA ILE A 53 6.08 -2.69 -7.08
C ILE A 53 7.35 -3.22 -7.74
N PRO A 54 8.54 -2.98 -7.16
CA PRO A 54 9.79 -3.50 -7.70
C PRO A 54 9.76 -5.03 -7.75
N ASP A 55 10.42 -5.61 -8.76
CA ASP A 55 10.72 -7.05 -8.80
C ASP A 55 9.50 -7.94 -8.56
N ILE A 56 8.34 -7.55 -9.12
CA ILE A 56 7.04 -8.20 -8.87
C ILE A 56 7.03 -9.71 -9.19
N GLU A 57 7.93 -10.18 -10.06
CA GLU A 57 8.11 -11.60 -10.38
C GLU A 57 8.61 -12.43 -9.18
N TYR A 58 9.27 -11.79 -8.20
CA TYR A 58 9.76 -12.39 -6.96
C TYR A 58 8.87 -12.07 -5.76
N LEU A 59 7.78 -11.31 -5.94
CA LEU A 59 6.89 -10.96 -4.85
C LEU A 59 5.98 -12.14 -4.48
N SER A 60 6.21 -12.72 -3.30
CA SER A 60 5.46 -13.88 -2.82
C SER A 60 4.23 -13.52 -2.00
N ASP A 61 4.27 -12.39 -1.27
CA ASP A 61 3.16 -11.90 -0.44
C ASP A 61 2.82 -10.43 -0.71
N LEU A 62 2.00 -10.22 -1.75
CA LEU A 62 1.48 -8.90 -2.09
C LEU A 62 0.56 -8.31 -1.00
N LYS A 63 -0.26 -9.14 -0.34
CA LYS A 63 -1.19 -8.67 0.69
C LYS A 63 -0.42 -8.17 1.91
N GLY A 64 0.60 -8.91 2.34
CA GLY A 64 1.51 -8.52 3.41
C GLY A 64 2.25 -7.23 3.10
N LEU A 65 2.82 -7.11 1.89
CA LEU A 65 3.51 -5.88 1.47
C LEU A 65 2.58 -4.67 1.54
N ILE A 66 1.39 -4.72 0.93
CA ILE A 66 0.47 -3.57 0.93
C ILE A 66 -0.03 -3.25 2.34
N LYS A 67 -0.30 -4.27 3.17
CA LYS A 67 -0.66 -4.06 4.58
C LYS A 67 0.44 -3.30 5.33
N TYR A 68 1.69 -3.74 5.17
CA TYR A 68 2.84 -3.10 5.79
C TYR A 68 3.02 -1.64 5.35
N LEU A 69 2.89 -1.37 4.05
CA LEU A 69 2.95 0.00 3.53
C LEU A 69 1.79 0.86 4.07
N GLY A 70 0.60 0.27 4.23
CA GLY A 70 -0.55 0.90 4.87
C GLY A 70 -0.28 1.30 6.32
N GLU A 71 0.50 0.51 7.06
CA GLU A 71 0.97 0.85 8.40
C GLU A 71 2.03 1.96 8.38
N LYS A 72 3.01 1.91 7.46
CA LYS A 72 4.03 2.97 7.32
C LYS A 72 3.41 4.34 7.02
N VAL A 73 2.47 4.40 6.08
CA VAL A 73 1.82 5.67 5.69
C VAL A 73 0.74 6.06 6.71
N GLY A 74 -0.09 5.11 7.12
CA GLY A 74 -1.24 5.36 7.99
C GLY A 74 -0.86 5.61 9.44
N VAL A 75 -0.02 4.77 10.04
CA VAL A 75 0.38 4.89 11.45
C VAL A 75 1.66 5.69 11.57
N GLY A 76 2.70 5.31 10.84
CA GLY A 76 4.00 5.96 10.90
C GLY A 76 4.01 7.38 10.33
N LYS A 77 3.05 7.71 9.46
CA LYS A 77 3.04 8.95 8.67
C LYS A 77 4.37 9.12 7.90
N ILE A 78 4.94 8.03 7.41
CA ILE A 78 6.23 8.00 6.74
C ILE A 78 6.03 7.96 5.22
N CYS A 79 6.77 8.79 4.50
CA CYS A 79 6.82 8.74 3.04
C CYS A 79 7.65 7.52 2.60
N LEU A 80 7.06 6.69 1.73
CA LEU A 80 7.67 5.44 1.23
C LEU A 80 8.96 5.65 0.42
N TRP A 81 9.20 6.87 -0.07
CA TRP A 81 10.40 7.22 -0.82
C TRP A 81 11.45 7.94 0.04
N CYS A 82 11.04 8.91 0.86
CA CYS A 82 11.96 9.62 1.73
C CYS A 82 12.45 8.76 2.91
N ASN A 83 11.67 7.74 3.29
CA ASN A 83 11.85 7.00 4.53
C ASN A 83 12.06 7.96 5.72
N GLU A 84 12.90 7.59 6.67
CA GLU A 84 13.23 8.38 7.86
C GLU A 84 14.17 9.55 7.58
N LYS A 85 14.70 9.67 6.35
CA LYS A 85 15.57 10.78 5.95
C LYS A 85 14.78 12.06 5.63
N GLY A 86 13.44 11.97 5.62
CA GLY A 86 12.53 13.03 5.22
C GLY A 86 11.96 13.86 6.37
N LYS A 87 10.94 14.66 6.04
CA LYS A 87 10.14 15.39 7.01
C LYS A 87 9.26 14.42 7.79
N SER A 88 9.12 14.63 9.10
CA SER A 88 8.06 13.99 9.88
C SER A 88 6.71 14.65 9.56
N PHE A 89 5.68 13.85 9.37
CA PHE A 89 4.32 14.32 9.10
C PHE A 89 3.41 14.09 10.31
N TYR A 90 2.41 14.94 10.47
CA TYR A 90 1.49 14.88 11.62
C TYR A 90 0.11 14.27 11.28
N SER A 91 -0.19 14.03 10.01
CA SER A 91 -1.43 13.40 9.55
C SER A 91 -1.21 12.56 8.29
N THR A 92 -2.15 11.64 8.00
CA THR A 92 -2.12 10.83 6.78
C THR A 92 -2.25 11.72 5.55
N GLU A 93 -3.12 12.73 5.62
CA GLU A 93 -3.33 13.66 4.50
C GLU A 93 -2.06 14.44 4.18
N ALA A 94 -1.28 14.83 5.20
CA ALA A 94 -0.04 15.57 5.01
C ALA A 94 1.04 14.73 4.30
N VAL A 95 1.19 13.46 4.67
CA VAL A 95 2.13 12.56 3.98
C VAL A 95 1.65 12.21 2.58
N GLN A 96 0.36 11.97 2.38
CA GLN A 96 -0.23 11.73 1.05
C GLN A 96 -0.04 12.93 0.12
N ALA A 97 -0.34 14.15 0.59
CA ALA A 97 -0.12 15.37 -0.18
C ALA A 97 1.36 15.51 -0.58
N HIS A 98 2.29 15.32 0.36
CA HIS A 98 3.72 15.31 0.07
C HIS A 98 4.10 14.29 -1.02
N MET A 99 3.56 13.08 -0.94
CA MET A 99 3.88 12.01 -1.88
C MET A 99 3.42 12.35 -3.30
N ASN A 100 2.24 12.93 -3.45
CA ASN A 100 1.74 13.37 -4.75
C ASN A 100 2.50 14.59 -5.27
N ASP A 101 2.70 15.62 -4.45
CA ASP A 101 3.36 16.88 -4.85
C ASP A 101 4.81 16.68 -5.30
N ARG A 102 5.50 15.70 -4.71
CA ARG A 102 6.91 15.40 -5.00
C ARG A 102 7.09 14.20 -5.92
N SER A 103 5.99 13.58 -6.37
CA SER A 103 6.03 12.33 -7.15
C SER A 103 6.80 11.20 -6.45
N HIS A 104 6.65 11.12 -5.13
CA HIS A 104 7.22 10.11 -4.23
C HIS A 104 6.28 8.90 -4.02
N CYS A 105 5.32 8.68 -4.92
CA CYS A 105 4.47 7.48 -4.95
C CYS A 105 5.24 6.26 -5.49
N LYS A 106 6.39 5.96 -4.87
CA LYS A 106 7.33 4.90 -5.26
C LYS A 106 7.94 4.31 -4.00
N LEU A 107 8.30 3.04 -4.05
CA LEU A 107 8.97 2.37 -2.95
C LEU A 107 10.48 2.59 -3.06
N PHE A 108 11.13 3.04 -1.98
CA PHE A 108 12.59 3.10 -1.92
C PHE A 108 13.12 1.75 -1.46
N THR A 109 13.77 1.02 -2.36
CA THR A 109 14.28 -0.35 -2.13
C THR A 109 15.80 -0.45 -2.31
N ASP A 110 16.53 0.68 -2.24
CA ASP A 110 17.99 0.66 -2.38
C ASP A 110 18.70 0.36 -1.05
N GLY A 111 19.76 -0.45 -1.12
CA GLY A 111 20.63 -0.77 0.01
C GLY A 111 19.90 -1.52 1.12
N ASP A 112 20.10 -1.09 2.37
CA ASP A 112 19.52 -1.74 3.55
C ASP A 112 17.99 -1.67 3.59
N ALA A 113 17.36 -0.77 2.81
CA ALA A 113 15.89 -0.69 2.73
C ALA A 113 15.28 -1.93 2.08
N LEU A 114 16.02 -2.65 1.23
CA LEU A 114 15.53 -3.91 0.66
C LEU A 114 15.34 -4.99 1.73
N LEU A 115 16.19 -4.98 2.77
CA LEU A 115 16.11 -5.95 3.87
C LEU A 115 14.80 -5.81 4.66
N GLU A 116 14.24 -4.61 4.74
CA GLU A 116 12.95 -4.34 5.39
C GLU A 116 11.80 -5.07 4.68
N PHE A 117 11.89 -5.26 3.37
CA PHE A 117 10.85 -5.89 2.56
C PHE A 117 11.15 -7.36 2.23
N ALA A 118 12.32 -7.88 2.64
CA ALA A 118 12.79 -9.21 2.25
C ALA A 118 11.80 -10.33 2.58
N ASP A 119 11.05 -10.20 3.69
CA ASP A 119 10.05 -11.19 4.10
C ASP A 119 8.87 -11.34 3.12
N PHE A 120 8.65 -10.35 2.24
CA PHE A 120 7.59 -10.39 1.22
C PHE A 120 8.08 -10.94 -0.13
N TYR A 121 9.40 -11.05 -0.32
CA TYR A 121 10.03 -11.44 -1.58
C TYR A 121 10.73 -12.80 -1.47
N ASP A 122 10.61 -13.62 -2.52
CA ASP A 122 11.21 -14.93 -2.61
C ASP A 122 12.22 -14.98 -3.78
N PHE A 123 13.46 -14.59 -3.49
CA PHE A 123 14.58 -14.68 -4.43
C PHE A 123 15.21 -16.08 -4.37
N ARG A 124 14.49 -17.08 -4.88
CA ARG A 124 14.96 -18.47 -4.99
C ARG A 124 15.58 -18.79 -6.34
#